data_AF-A0A2T2VT39-F1
#
_entry.id   AF-A0A2T2VT39-F1
#
_cell.length_a   1.000
_cell.length_b   1.000
_cell.length_c   1.000
_cell.angle_alpha   90.00
_cell.angle_beta   90.00
_cell.angle_gamma   90.00
#
_symmetry.space_group_name_H-M   'P 1'
#
loop_
_entity.id
_entity.type
_entity.pdbx_description
1 polymer ?
#
loop_
_entity_poly.entity_id
_entity_poly.type
_entity_poly.pdbx_seq_one_letter_code
_entity_poly.pdbx_strand_id
1 'polypeptide(L)' 'MSYLLHLETATTNCSVALSQNGNLLHCIENNEADFRHSDHLHLFIEQLLNK' A
#
# COMPACT_ATOMS: atom_id res chain seq x y z
N MET A 1 -5.56 -20.63 -1.48
CA MET A 1 -5.23 -19.48 -0.62
C MET A 1 -5.14 -18.24 -1.48
N SER A 2 -5.84 -17.17 -1.13
CA SER A 2 -5.73 -15.88 -1.82
C SER A 2 -5.07 -14.86 -0.90
N TYR A 3 -4.22 -14.04 -1.49
CA TYR A 3 -3.74 -12.80 -0.90
C TYR A 3 -4.52 -11.65 -1.54
N LEU A 4 -4.89 -10.67 -0.74
CA LEU A 4 -5.58 -9.46 -1.19
C LEU A 4 -4.65 -8.27 -1.00
N LEU A 5 -4.32 -7.61 -2.10
CA LEU A 5 -3.59 -6.34 -2.10
C LEU A 5 -4.62 -5.21 -2.17
N HIS A 6 -4.53 -4.29 -1.22
CA HIS A 6 -5.38 -3.10 -1.09
C HIS A 6 -4.56 -1.89 -1.47
N LEU A 7 -5.14 -1.00 -2.29
CA LEU A 7 -4.51 0.24 -2.75
C LEU A 7 -5.51 1.37 -2.53
N GLU A 8 -5.12 2.38 -1.76
CA GLU A 8 -5.91 3.59 -1.54
C GLU A 8 -5.07 4.79 -1.95
N THR A 9 -5.54 5.50 -2.98
CA THR A 9 -4.87 6.65 -3.59
C THR A 9 -5.86 7.75 -3.97
N ALA A 10 -7.12 7.67 -3.53
CA ALA A 10 -8.15 8.64 -3.90
C ALA A 10 -8.02 9.97 -3.14
N THR A 11 -7.21 10.01 -2.09
CA THR A 11 -6.97 11.19 -1.25
C THR A 11 -5.49 11.59 -1.27
N THR A 12 -5.10 12.56 -0.45
CA THR A 12 -3.68 12.89 -0.21
C THR A 12 -2.93 11.82 0.58
N ASN A 13 -3.65 10.83 1.12
CA ASN A 13 -3.06 9.66 1.74
C ASN A 13 -2.92 8.56 0.69
N CYS A 14 -1.68 8.13 0.45
CA CYS A 14 -1.38 6.93 -0.32
C CYS A 14 -1.15 5.77 0.65
N SER A 15 -1.91 4.69 0.54
CA SER A 15 -1.68 3.49 1.33
C SER A 15 -1.77 2.20 0.52
N VAL A 16 -0.96 1.22 0.94
CA VAL A 16 -0.84 -0.10 0.35
C VAL A 16 -0.88 -1.12 1.48
N ALA A 17 -1.74 -2.13 1.37
CA ALA A 17 -1.90 -3.15 2.40
C ALA A 17 -2.04 -4.55 1.81
N LEU A 18 -1.61 -5.57 2.55
CA LEU A 18 -1.75 -6.97 2.19
C LEU A 18 -2.52 -7.70 3.27
N SER A 19 -3.55 -8.43 2.88
CA SER A 19 -4.32 -9.29 3.78
C SER A 19 -4.44 -10.70 3.24
N GLN A 20 -4.62 -11.65 4.16
CA GLN A 20 -4.84 -13.05 3.85
C GLN A 20 -5.91 -13.61 4.78
N ASN A 21 -6.93 -14.26 4.21
CA ASN A 21 -8.04 -14.88 4.95
C ASN A 21 -8.72 -13.92 5.96
N GLY A 22 -8.89 -12.65 5.59
CA GLY A 22 -9.49 -11.63 6.46
C GLY A 22 -8.54 -11.00 7.50
N ASN A 23 -7.29 -11.46 7.59
CA ASN A 23 -6.28 -10.87 8.47
C ASN A 23 -5.35 -9.94 7.70
N LEU A 24 -5.16 -8.72 8.20
CA LEU A 24 -4.18 -7.77 7.69
C LEU A 24 -2.77 -8.25 8.08
N LEU A 25 -1.89 -8.45 7.10
CA LEU A 25 -0.51 -8.85 7.28
C LEU A 25 0.42 -7.63 7.38
N HIS A 26 0.31 -6.73 6.40
CA HIS A 26 1.14 -5.54 6.28
C HIS A 26 0.32 -4.36 5.78
N CYS A 27 0.68 -3.15 6.23
CA CYS A 27 0.12 -1.88 5.78
C CYS A 27 1.23 -0.84 5.76
N ILE A 28 1.30 -0.06 4.69
CA ILE A 28 2.17 1.09 4.52
C ILE A 28 1.28 2.26 4.15
N GLU A 29 1.38 3.38 4.86
CA GLU A 29 0.64 4.60 4.59
C GLU A 29 1.61 5.80 4.56
N ASN A 30 1.42 6.70 3.60
CA ASN A 30 2.15 7.95 3.51
C ASN A 30 1.19 9.13 3.26
N ASN A 31 1.36 10.21 4.02
CA ASN A 31 0.59 11.45 3.96
C ASN A 31 1.49 12.67 3.70
N GLU A 32 2.64 12.46 3.05
CA GLU A 32 3.50 13.58 2.70
C GLU A 32 2.88 14.44 1.60
N ALA A 33 2.70 15.73 1.90
CA ALA A 33 2.02 16.70 1.04
C ALA A 33 2.73 16.97 -0.31
N ASP A 34 4.00 16.57 -0.44
CA ASP A 34 4.82 16.75 -1.65
C ASP A 34 4.92 15.45 -2.48
N PHE A 35 4.19 14.41 -2.08
CA PHE A 35 4.30 13.08 -2.69
C PHE A 35 3.41 12.97 -3.93
N ARG A 36 4.05 13.00 -5.11
CA ARG A 36 3.40 12.66 -6.38
C ARG A 36 3.00 11.18 -6.37
N HIS A 37 1.74 10.93 -6.02
CA HIS A 37 1.14 9.61 -5.73
C HIS A 37 1.44 8.53 -6.77
N SER A 38 1.54 8.91 -8.05
CA SER A 38 1.74 7.95 -9.15
C SER A 38 3.16 7.37 -9.22
N ASP A 39 4.18 8.12 -8.76
CA ASP A 39 5.59 7.74 -9.00
C ASP A 39 6.14 6.78 -7.96
N HIS A 40 5.43 6.51 -6.86
CA HIS A 40 5.99 5.76 -5.73
C HIS A 40 5.10 4.61 -5.24
N LEU A 41 3.88 4.46 -5.78
CA LEU A 41 2.98 3.36 -5.41
C LEU A 41 3.66 1.99 -5.61
N HIS A 42 4.40 1.84 -6.71
CA HIS A 42 5.12 0.61 -7.02
C HIS A 42 6.26 0.33 -6.02
N LEU A 43 6.92 1.37 -5.49
CA LEU A 43 7.94 1.21 -4.44
C LEU A 43 7.30 0.74 -3.13
N PHE A 44 6.10 1.23 -2.78
CA PHE A 44 5.38 0.76 -1.60
C PHE A 44 4.89 -0.68 -1.76
N ILE A 45 4.42 -1.06 -2.95
CA ILE A 45 4.07 -2.45 -3.25
C ILE A 45 5.32 -3.34 -3.14
N GLU A 46 6.45 -2.92 -3.71
CA GLU A 46 7.70 -3.67 -3.61
C GLU A 46 8.19 -3.80 -2.17
N GLN A 47 8.18 -2.72 -1.39
CA GLN A 47 8.54 -2.75 0.03
C GLN A 47 7.64 -3.66 0.84
N LEU A 48 6.34 -3.71 0.51
CA LEU A 48 5.38 -4.56 1.20
C LEU A 48 5.54 -6.04 0.82
N LEU A 49 5.92 -6.34 -0.43
CA LEU A 49 6.12 -7.72 -0.91
C LEU A 49 7.50 -8.29 -0.58
N ASN A 50 8.52 -7.44 -0.39
CA ASN A 50 9.88 -7.84 -0.03
C ASN A 50 10.14 -7.91 1.49
N LYS A 51 9.09 -7.84 2.32
CA LYS A 51 9.14 -8.12 3.77
C LYS A 51 8.65 -9.52 4.08
#